data_AF-A0A7W0YTZ1-F1
#
_entry.id   AF-A0A7W0YTZ1-F1
#
_cell.length_a   1.000
_cell.length_b   1.000
_cell.length_c   1.000
_cell.angle_alpha   90.00
_cell.angle_beta   90.00
_cell.angle_gamma   90.00
#
_symmetry.space_group_name_H-M   'P 1'
#
loop_
_entity.id
_entity.type
_entity.pdbx_description
1 polymer ?
#
loop_
_entity_poly.entity_id
_entity_poly.type
_entity_poly.pdbx_seq_one_letter_code
_entity_poly.pdbx_strand_id
1 'polypeptide(L)'
;MAVAIQVEGLSKSYRIGELQAAYGTLRESLSHAAKRFTGQEHRGGYEEIWALKDVSFSLEEGNALGVIGRNGAGKSTLLKVLTRITTPTEGRAEIRGRVGSLLEVGTGFHPELTGRENIFLNGAILGMKRREIHAKLPEISEFSGVEKFLDTPVKRYSSGMHVRLAFAVAAHFEPEIMLVDEVLSV
;
A
#
# COMPACT_ATOMS: atom_id res chain seq x y z
N MET A 1 21.59 12.91 -14.77
CA MET A 1 20.87 12.39 -13.60
C MET A 1 19.87 11.37 -14.10
N ALA A 2 19.64 10.27 -13.37
CA ALA A 2 18.73 9.20 -13.82
C ALA A 2 17.30 9.49 -13.32
N VAL A 3 16.30 9.19 -14.16
CA VAL A 3 14.89 9.30 -13.79
C VAL A 3 14.51 8.13 -12.88
N ALA A 4 14.10 8.43 -11.64
CA ALA A 4 13.67 7.47 -10.63
C ALA A 4 12.19 7.09 -10.80
N ILE A 5 11.33 8.08 -11.09
CA ILE A 5 9.90 7.89 -11.33
C ILE A 5 9.52 8.58 -12.64
N GLN A 6 8.86 7.85 -13.54
CA GLN A 6 8.29 8.35 -14.78
C GLN A 6 6.80 8.00 -14.82
N VAL A 7 5.94 9.01 -14.91
CA VAL A 7 4.48 8.86 -14.96
C VAL A 7 3.95 9.44 -16.27
N GLU A 8 3.16 8.65 -17.00
CA GLU A 8 2.65 9.00 -18.32
C GLU A 8 1.15 8.69 -18.42
N GLY A 9 0.34 9.73 -18.61
CA GLY A 9 -1.11 9.65 -18.84
C GLY A 9 -1.89 8.92 -17.75
N LEU A 10 -1.41 8.99 -16.51
CA LEU A 10 -1.90 8.16 -15.42
C LEU A 10 -3.31 8.59 -15.01
N SER A 11 -4.26 7.66 -15.17
CA SER A 11 -5.65 7.85 -14.79
C SER A 11 -6.13 6.71 -13.89
N LYS A 12 -7.00 7.04 -12.94
CA LYS A 12 -7.62 6.07 -12.02
C LYS A 12 -9.06 6.44 -11.75
N SER A 13 -9.96 5.56 -12.14
CA SER A 13 -11.39 5.62 -11.80
C SER A 13 -11.76 4.57 -10.75
N TYR A 14 -12.79 4.90 -9.97
CA TYR A 14 -13.45 4.02 -9.01
C TYR A 14 -14.93 3.99 -9.33
N ARG A 15 -15.55 2.82 -9.14
CA ARG A 15 -17.01 2.68 -9.22
C ARG A 15 -17.59 2.79 -7.81
N ILE A 16 -18.55 3.70 -7.63
CA ILE A 16 -19.27 3.93 -6.39
C ILE A 16 -20.71 3.46 -6.58
N GLY A 17 -21.20 2.68 -5.63
CA GLY A 17 -22.50 2.02 -5.69
C GLY A 17 -22.43 0.63 -5.05
N GLU A 18 -23.59 0.04 -4.78
CA GLU A 18 -23.65 -1.30 -4.19
C GLU A 18 -22.89 -2.30 -5.07
N LEU A 19 -21.83 -2.86 -4.51
CA LEU A 19 -21.09 -4.02 -4.97
C LEU A 19 -21.99 -5.28 -4.85
N GLN A 20 -23.20 -5.25 -5.42
CA GLN A 20 -24.16 -6.34 -5.38
C GLN A 20 -23.90 -7.45 -6.41
N ALA A 21 -22.73 -7.49 -7.06
CA ALA A 21 -22.48 -8.48 -8.12
C ALA A 21 -21.04 -9.02 -8.22
N ALA A 22 -20.21 -8.92 -7.18
CA ALA A 22 -18.86 -9.52 -7.20
C ALA A 22 -18.81 -10.96 -6.66
N TYR A 23 -19.90 -11.48 -6.12
CA TYR A 23 -20.10 -12.91 -5.89
C TYR A 23 -21.21 -13.43 -6.79
N GLY A 24 -21.04 -13.29 -8.11
CA GLY A 24 -21.95 -13.86 -9.08
C GLY A 24 -21.95 -15.38 -8.98
N THR A 25 -22.91 -15.95 -8.26
CA THR A 25 -23.16 -17.39 -8.33
C THR A 25 -23.59 -17.73 -9.76
N LEU A 26 -23.27 -18.93 -10.27
CA LEU A 26 -23.68 -19.37 -11.62
C LEU A 26 -25.19 -19.17 -11.88
N ARG A 27 -25.98 -19.24 -10.80
CA ARG A 27 -27.42 -18.98 -10.79
C ARG A 27 -27.77 -17.53 -11.11
N GLU A 28 -27.00 -16.56 -10.61
CA GLU A 28 -27.18 -15.14 -10.94
C GLU A 28 -26.86 -14.87 -12.41
N SER A 29 -25.76 -15.42 -12.95
CA SER A 29 -25.42 -15.28 -14.37
C SER A 29 -26.52 -15.83 -15.29
N LEU A 30 -27.13 -16.96 -14.94
CA LEU A 30 -28.27 -17.53 -15.65
C LEU A 30 -29.53 -16.66 -15.53
N SER A 31 -29.79 -16.11 -14.35
CA SER A 31 -30.95 -15.24 -14.13
C SER A 31 -30.80 -13.88 -14.82
N HIS A 32 -29.57 -13.35 -14.94
CA HIS A 32 -29.29 -12.16 -15.74
C HIS A 32 -29.47 -12.43 -17.24
N ALA A 33 -29.08 -13.62 -17.73
CA ALA A 33 -29.34 -14.02 -19.11
C ALA A 33 -30.85 -14.11 -19.39
N ALA A 34 -31.63 -14.74 -18.50
CA ALA A 34 -33.09 -14.84 -18.62
C ALA A 34 -33.78 -13.47 -18.55
N LYS A 35 -33.35 -12.57 -17.65
CA LYS A 35 -33.86 -11.19 -17.56
C LYS A 35 -33.53 -10.34 -18.78
N ARG A 36 -32.41 -10.63 -19.47
CA ARG A 36 -32.04 -10.02 -20.76
C ARG A 36 -33.03 -10.39 -21.87
N PHE A 37 -33.61 -11.58 -21.81
CA PHE A 37 -34.68 -12.02 -22.73
C PHE A 37 -36.05 -11.42 -22.41
N THR A 38 -36.29 -10.95 -21.18
CA THR A 38 -37.60 -10.39 -20.76
C THR A 38 -37.65 -8.85 -20.76
N GLY A 39 -36.62 -8.15 -21.25
CA GLY A 39 -36.65 -6.70 -21.49
C GLY A 39 -36.67 -5.81 -20.24
N GLN A 40 -36.49 -6.35 -19.05
CA GLN A 40 -36.39 -5.58 -17.80
C GLN A 40 -34.93 -5.45 -17.35
N GLU A 41 -34.18 -4.51 -17.94
CA GLU A 41 -32.91 -4.06 -17.39
C GLU A 41 -33.16 -3.00 -16.31
N HIS A 42 -33.14 -3.39 -15.03
CA HIS A 42 -32.76 -2.45 -13.97
C HIS A 42 -31.25 -2.23 -14.11
N ARG A 43 -30.87 -1.14 -14.78
CA ARG A 43 -29.50 -0.62 -14.72
C ARG A 43 -29.28 -0.09 -13.31
N GLY A 44 -28.85 -0.96 -12.40
CA GLY A 44 -28.16 -0.53 -11.19
C GLY A 44 -26.96 0.30 -11.63
N GLY A 45 -27.12 1.62 -11.67
CA GLY A 45 -26.09 2.53 -12.12
C GLY A 45 -24.99 2.55 -11.08
N TYR A 46 -23.80 2.10 -11.44
CA TYR A 46 -22.62 2.50 -10.71
C TYR A 46 -22.26 3.92 -11.15
N GLU A 47 -21.95 4.78 -10.19
CA GLU A 47 -21.35 6.07 -10.48
C GLU A 47 -19.84 5.88 -10.64
N GLU A 48 -19.26 6.38 -11.74
CA GLU A 48 -17.81 6.33 -11.93
C GLU A 48 -17.18 7.65 -11.50
N ILE A 49 -16.27 7.58 -10.52
CA ILE A 49 -15.50 8.73 -10.04
C ILE A 49 -14.05 8.60 -10.48
N TRP A 50 -13.56 9.62 -11.19
CA TRP A 50 -12.16 9.75 -11.57
C TRP A 50 -11.36 10.40 -10.45
N ALA A 51 -10.56 9.60 -9.74
CA ALA A 51 -9.66 10.07 -8.69
C ALA A 51 -8.34 10.63 -9.26
N LEU A 52 -7.88 10.10 -10.41
CA LEU A 52 -6.77 10.65 -11.19
C LEU A 52 -7.20 10.70 -12.66
N LYS A 53 -6.79 11.74 -13.38
CA LYS A 53 -7.08 11.87 -14.81
C LYS A 53 -5.90 12.53 -15.52
N ASP A 54 -5.29 11.79 -16.43
CA ASP A 54 -4.22 12.22 -17.34
C ASP A 54 -3.03 12.89 -16.62
N VAL A 55 -2.55 12.28 -15.54
CA VAL A 55 -1.41 12.80 -14.75
C VAL A 55 -0.10 12.36 -15.40
N SER A 56 0.79 13.31 -15.70
CA SER A 56 2.13 13.03 -16.24
C SER A 56 3.20 13.87 -15.54
N PHE A 57 4.28 13.24 -15.08
CA PHE A 57 5.43 13.91 -14.49
C PHE A 57 6.65 12.97 -14.46
N SER A 58 7.83 13.55 -14.22
CA SER A 58 9.05 12.80 -13.95
C SER A 58 9.72 13.30 -12.67
N LEU A 59 10.42 12.41 -11.97
CA LEU A 59 11.22 12.71 -10.80
C LEU A 59 12.60 12.08 -10.96
N GLU A 60 13.64 12.91 -10.86
CA GLU A 60 15.03 12.48 -10.90
C GLU A 60 15.50 11.97 -9.52
N GLU A 61 16.50 11.10 -9.52
CA GLU A 61 17.15 10.65 -8.29
C GLU A 61 17.71 11.83 -7.48
N GLY A 62 17.52 11.78 -6.16
CA GLY A 62 17.97 12.84 -5.24
C GLY A 62 17.10 14.10 -5.23
N ASN A 63 16.00 14.14 -5.98
CA ASN A 63 15.03 15.23 -5.94
C ASN A 63 13.81 14.84 -5.09
N ALA A 64 13.11 15.86 -4.60
CA ALA A 64 11.86 15.70 -3.85
C ALA A 64 10.69 16.30 -4.64
N LEU A 65 9.56 15.58 -4.64
CA LEU A 65 8.30 16.05 -5.24
C LEU A 65 7.23 16.22 -4.15
N GLY A 66 6.74 17.45 -3.99
CA GLY A 66 5.61 17.74 -3.12
C GLY A 66 4.28 17.64 -3.87
N VAL A 67 3.38 16.76 -3.42
CA VAL A 67 2.02 16.65 -3.97
C VAL A 67 1.04 17.37 -3.05
N ILE A 68 0.53 18.52 -3.49
CA ILE A 68 -0.40 19.35 -2.72
C ILE A 68 -1.76 19.45 -3.41
N GLY A 69 -2.82 19.57 -2.62
CA GLY A 69 -4.18 19.65 -3.14
C GLY A 69 -5.22 19.47 -2.04
N ARG A 70 -6.46 19.87 -2.33
CA ARG A 70 -7.60 19.74 -1.41
C ARG A 70 -7.89 18.27 -1.05
N ASN A 71 -8.70 18.05 -0.02
CA ASN A 71 -9.22 16.72 0.28
C ASN A 71 -10.04 16.22 -0.91
N GLY A 72 -9.84 14.95 -1.28
CA GLY A 72 -10.45 14.36 -2.47
C GLY A 72 -9.75 14.65 -3.79
N ALA A 73 -8.64 15.41 -3.82
CA ALA A 73 -7.90 15.71 -5.06
C ALA A 73 -7.11 14.53 -5.66
N GLY A 74 -7.21 13.32 -5.09
CA GLY A 74 -6.52 12.12 -5.59
C GLY A 74 -5.09 11.90 -5.06
N LYS A 75 -4.61 12.69 -4.09
CA LYS A 75 -3.24 12.56 -3.53
C LYS A 75 -2.92 11.13 -3.05
N SER A 76 -3.71 10.60 -2.13
CA SER A 76 -3.52 9.24 -1.63
C SER A 76 -3.78 8.18 -2.71
N THR A 77 -4.61 8.48 -3.72
CA THR A 77 -4.77 7.59 -4.89
C THR A 77 -3.50 7.53 -5.73
N LEU A 78 -2.86 8.68 -5.99
CA LEU A 78 -1.57 8.74 -6.68
C LEU A 78 -0.52 7.92 -5.92
N LEU A 79 -0.39 8.13 -4.62
CA LEU A 79 0.56 7.39 -3.80
C LEU A 79 0.27 5.89 -3.82
N LYS A 80 -1.00 5.45 -3.73
CA LYS A 80 -1.39 4.03 -3.87
C LYS A 80 -1.03 3.42 -5.22
N VAL A 81 -1.09 4.20 -6.30
CA VAL A 81 -0.68 3.72 -7.63
C VAL A 81 0.84 3.60 -7.69
N LEU A 82 1.57 4.58 -7.17
CA LEU A 82 3.04 4.56 -7.13
C LEU A 82 3.59 3.44 -6.22
N THR A 83 2.91 3.12 -5.11
CA THR A 83 3.26 1.97 -4.24
C THR A 83 2.75 0.64 -4.77
N ARG A 84 2.06 0.62 -5.93
CA ARG A 84 1.47 -0.58 -6.56
C ARG A 84 0.39 -1.27 -5.71
N ILE A 85 -0.19 -0.57 -4.74
CA ILE A 85 -1.37 -1.02 -3.98
C ILE A 85 -2.60 -1.12 -4.89
N THR A 86 -2.71 -0.19 -5.84
CA THR A 86 -3.79 -0.21 -6.84
C THR A 86 -3.21 -0.02 -8.23
N THR A 87 -3.74 -0.77 -9.20
CA THR A 87 -3.36 -0.59 -10.60
C THR A 87 -4.03 0.66 -11.18
N PRO A 88 -3.37 1.39 -12.09
CA PRO A 88 -4.04 2.45 -12.84
C PRO A 88 -5.18 1.89 -13.70
N THR A 89 -6.16 2.73 -14.03
CA THR A 89 -7.17 2.40 -15.05
C THR A 89 -6.58 2.59 -16.45
N GLU A 90 -5.82 3.68 -16.64
CA GLU A 90 -5.13 4.02 -17.89
C GLU A 90 -3.75 4.61 -17.60
N GLY A 91 -2.89 4.61 -18.61
CA GLY A 91 -1.51 5.11 -18.50
C GLY A 91 -0.60 4.16 -17.73
N ARG A 92 0.58 4.66 -17.33
CA ARG A 92 1.58 3.87 -16.62
C ARG A 92 2.45 4.73 -15.70
N ALA A 93 3.01 4.07 -14.69
CA ALA A 93 4.08 4.61 -13.85
C ALA A 93 5.25 3.63 -13.85
N GLU A 94 6.40 4.07 -14.34
CA GLU A 94 7.67 3.35 -14.28
C GLU A 94 8.48 3.85 -13.09
N ILE A 95 8.92 2.93 -12.24
CA ILE A 95 9.64 3.24 -11.00
C ILE A 95 10.89 2.38 -10.95
N ARG A 96 12.05 3.04 -10.78
CA ARG A 96 13.37 2.43 -10.75
C ARG A 96 13.94 2.54 -9.34
N GLY A 97 13.95 1.42 -8.64
CA GLY A 97 14.42 1.31 -7.25
C GLY A 97 13.35 0.77 -6.31
N ARG A 98 13.76 0.45 -5.08
CA ARG A 98 12.85 0.00 -4.02
C ARG A 98 12.04 1.16 -3.46
N VAL A 99 10.72 1.01 -3.54
CA VAL A 99 9.76 1.98 -3.00
C VAL A 99 9.44 1.64 -1.55
N GLY A 100 9.66 2.58 -0.65
CA GLY A 100 9.22 2.54 0.73
C GLY A 100 8.11 3.54 0.98
N SER A 101 7.15 3.18 1.82
CA SER A 101 6.09 4.09 2.23
C SER A 101 5.94 4.08 3.75
N LEU A 102 5.99 5.26 4.37
CA LEU A 102 5.70 5.39 5.81
C LEU A 102 4.20 5.26 6.14
N LEU A 103 3.35 5.05 5.14
CA LEU A 103 1.92 4.79 5.30
C LEU A 103 1.60 3.49 6.06
N GLU A 104 2.55 2.55 6.10
CA GLU A 104 2.30 1.15 6.42
C GLU A 104 3.12 0.64 7.60
N VAL A 105 3.64 1.56 8.43
CA VAL A 105 4.46 1.17 9.59
C VAL A 105 3.62 0.35 10.58
N GLY A 106 3.84 -0.97 10.59
CA GLY A 106 3.16 -1.94 11.46
C GLY A 106 1.99 -2.68 10.80
N THR A 107 1.56 -2.28 9.60
CA THR A 107 0.55 -3.04 8.85
C THR A 107 1.22 -4.29 8.25
N GLY A 108 0.88 -5.46 8.77
CA GLY A 108 1.52 -6.73 8.36
C GLY A 108 2.08 -7.54 9.52
N PHE A 109 1.99 -7.05 10.75
CA PHE A 109 2.30 -7.86 11.94
C PHE A 109 1.25 -8.97 12.10
N HIS A 110 1.71 -10.21 12.15
CA HIS A 110 0.87 -11.36 12.40
C HIS A 110 0.83 -11.67 13.92
N PRO A 111 -0.36 -11.67 14.56
CA PRO A 111 -0.48 -11.74 16.02
C PRO A 111 0.05 -13.05 16.62
N GLU A 112 -0.04 -14.16 15.88
CA GLU A 112 0.46 -15.46 16.32
C GLU A 112 1.96 -15.65 16.14
N LEU A 113 2.62 -14.81 15.34
CA LEU A 113 4.07 -14.89 15.12
C LEU A 113 4.81 -14.15 16.24
N THR A 114 6.02 -14.63 16.53
CA THR A 114 6.95 -13.97 17.46
C THR A 114 7.39 -12.60 16.92
N GLY A 115 7.96 -11.75 17.79
CA GLY A 115 8.58 -10.49 17.36
C GLY A 115 9.64 -10.71 16.29
N ARG A 116 10.49 -11.75 16.45
CA ARG A 116 11.51 -12.15 15.49
C ARG A 116 10.92 -12.48 14.12
N GLU A 117 9.91 -13.35 14.08
CA GLU A 117 9.25 -13.73 12.83
C GLU A 117 8.55 -12.54 12.18
N ASN A 118 7.97 -11.63 12.97
CA ASN A 118 7.38 -10.40 12.47
C ASN A 118 8.40 -9.44 11.87
N ILE A 119 9.62 -9.33 12.43
CA ILE A 119 10.73 -8.59 11.82
C ILE A 119 11.03 -9.15 10.42
N PHE A 120 11.09 -10.47 10.28
CA PHE A 120 11.31 -11.11 8.97
C PHE A 120 10.15 -10.90 8.00
N LEU A 121 8.92 -11.07 8.46
CA LEU A 121 7.73 -10.87 7.64
C LEU A 121 7.63 -9.43 7.14
N ASN A 122 7.76 -8.46 8.04
CA ASN A 122 7.61 -7.04 7.70
C ASN A 122 8.79 -6.52 6.91
N GLY A 123 10.02 -6.92 7.25
CA GLY A 123 11.18 -6.60 6.43
C GLY A 123 11.02 -7.12 5.00
N ALA A 124 10.48 -8.32 4.81
CA ALA A 124 10.22 -8.86 3.47
C ALA A 124 9.11 -8.10 2.73
N ILE A 125 8.02 -7.72 3.42
CA ILE A 125 6.94 -6.89 2.85
C ILE A 125 7.49 -5.53 2.39
N LEU A 126 8.37 -4.92 3.18
CA LEU A 126 9.07 -3.68 2.83
C LEU A 126 10.11 -3.86 1.73
N GLY A 127 10.41 -5.09 1.29
CA GLY A 127 11.36 -5.36 0.19
C GLY A 127 12.81 -5.52 0.63
N MET A 128 13.06 -5.77 1.92
CA MET A 128 14.37 -6.22 2.41
C MET A 128 14.60 -7.68 2.04
N LYS A 129 15.81 -8.00 1.57
CA LYS A 129 16.25 -9.38 1.37
C LYS A 129 16.47 -10.02 2.74
N ARG A 130 16.22 -11.33 2.84
CA ARG A 130 16.41 -12.10 4.09
C ARG A 130 17.77 -11.87 4.76
N ARG A 131 18.85 -11.71 3.97
CA ARG A 131 20.20 -11.41 4.46
C ARG A 131 20.31 -10.01 5.10
N GLU A 132 19.64 -9.01 4.53
CA GLU A 132 19.64 -7.63 5.06
C GLU A 132 18.89 -7.61 6.39
N ILE A 133 17.75 -8.30 6.47
CA ILE A 133 16.98 -8.44 7.71
C ILE A 133 17.82 -9.12 8.79
N HIS A 134 18.50 -10.23 8.46
CA HIS A 134 19.34 -10.95 9.42
C HIS A 134 20.49 -10.08 9.95
N ALA A 135 21.10 -9.26 9.08
CA ALA A 135 22.18 -8.35 9.49
C ALA A 135 21.67 -7.24 10.43
N LYS A 136 20.50 -6.66 10.14
CA LYS A 136 19.90 -5.56 10.91
C LYS A 136 19.09 -6.00 12.14
N LEU A 137 18.85 -7.30 12.31
CA LEU A 137 18.02 -7.82 13.41
C LEU A 137 18.48 -7.37 14.81
N PRO A 138 19.78 -7.39 15.15
CA PRO A 138 20.24 -6.90 16.45
C PRO A 138 19.90 -5.41 16.67
N GLU A 139 20.16 -4.58 15.67
CA GLU A 139 19.91 -3.12 15.71
C GLU A 139 18.40 -2.82 15.83
N ILE A 140 17.56 -3.51 15.05
CA ILE A 140 16.09 -3.39 15.13
C ILE A 140 15.61 -3.76 16.52
N SER A 141 16.12 -4.87 17.07
CA SER A 141 15.75 -5.35 18.39
C SER A 141 16.11 -4.35 19.48
N GLU A 142 17.35 -3.85 19.46
CA GLU A 142 17.86 -2.84 20.40
C GLU A 142 17.07 -1.54 20.31
N PHE A 143 16.87 -1.02 19.10
CA PHE A 143 16.14 0.22 18.87
C PHE A 143 14.67 0.16 19.32
N SER A 144 14.03 -1.02 19.19
CA SER A 144 12.65 -1.22 19.64
C SER A 144 12.50 -1.36 21.17
N GLY A 145 13.58 -1.74 21.88
CA GLY A 145 13.57 -2.07 23.30
C GLY A 145 12.71 -3.29 23.66
N VAL A 146 12.59 -4.28 22.76
CA VAL A 146 11.81 -5.52 22.96
C VAL A 146 12.66 -6.80 22.93
N GLU A 147 13.97 -6.69 23.12
CA GLU A 147 14.97 -7.76 23.00
C GLU A 147 14.58 -9.01 23.79
N LYS A 148 14.12 -8.82 25.04
CA LYS A 148 13.68 -9.90 25.93
C LYS A 148 12.39 -10.60 25.48
N PHE A 149 11.63 -9.98 24.57
CA PHE A 149 10.33 -10.44 24.11
C PHE A 149 10.36 -10.91 22.66
N LEU A 150 11.51 -10.90 21.99
CA LEU A 150 11.63 -11.24 20.56
C LEU A 150 11.01 -12.59 20.20
N ASP A 151 11.15 -13.59 21.06
CA ASP A 151 10.64 -14.94 20.84
C ASP A 151 9.23 -15.14 21.44
N THR A 152 8.58 -14.06 21.87
CA THR A 152 7.18 -14.05 22.35
C THR A 152 6.24 -13.63 21.22
N PRO A 153 5.07 -14.31 21.04
CA PRO A 153 4.05 -13.90 20.08
C PRO A 153 3.60 -12.44 20.28
N VAL A 154 3.49 -11.69 19.18
CA VAL A 154 3.16 -10.25 19.20
C VAL A 154 1.80 -9.96 19.81
N LYS A 155 0.84 -10.90 19.78
CA LYS A 155 -0.44 -10.73 20.49
C LYS A 155 -0.32 -10.53 22.01
N ARG A 156 0.85 -10.85 22.59
CA ARG A 156 1.15 -10.62 24.01
C ARG A 156 1.89 -9.30 24.26
N TYR A 157 2.20 -8.54 23.20
CA TYR A 157 2.86 -7.24 23.31
C TYR A 157 1.85 -6.20 23.77
N SER A 158 2.31 -5.19 24.52
CA SER A 158 1.52 -3.98 24.69
C SER A 158 1.42 -3.22 23.36
N SER A 159 0.43 -2.34 23.24
CA SER A 159 0.29 -1.45 22.08
C SER A 159 1.58 -0.64 21.81
N GLY A 160 2.24 -0.17 22.87
CA GLY A 160 3.50 0.55 22.76
C GLY A 160 4.66 -0.31 22.24
N MET A 161 4.77 -1.57 22.68
CA MET A 161 5.78 -2.50 22.15
C MET A 161 5.56 -2.79 20.67
N HIS A 162 4.30 -2.97 20.27
CA HIS A 162 3.93 -3.19 18.88
C HIS A 162 4.38 -2.02 17.99
N VAL A 163 3.99 -0.79 18.36
CA VAL A 163 4.36 0.42 17.61
C VAL A 163 5.88 0.61 17.56
N ARG A 164 6.59 0.40 18.68
CA ARG A 164 8.06 0.52 18.70
C ARG A 164 8.74 -0.49 17.80
N LEU A 165 8.30 -1.75 17.79
CA LEU A 165 8.89 -2.77 16.91
C LEU A 165 8.59 -2.47 15.43
N ALA A 166 7.35 -2.07 15.12
CA ALA A 166 6.97 -1.65 13.77
C ALA A 166 7.84 -0.49 13.26
N PHE A 167 7.98 0.55 14.09
CA PHE A 167 8.82 1.70 13.78
C PHE A 167 10.30 1.32 13.66
N ALA A 168 10.81 0.44 14.53
CA ALA A 168 12.19 -0.03 14.45
C ALA A 168 12.49 -0.74 13.13
N VAL A 169 11.59 -1.62 12.67
CA VAL A 169 11.74 -2.29 11.37
C VAL A 169 11.74 -1.26 10.24
N ALA A 170 10.82 -0.30 10.26
CA ALA A 170 10.74 0.75 9.23
C ALA A 170 11.96 1.69 9.24
N ALA A 171 12.49 2.06 10.40
CA ALA A 171 13.64 2.95 10.53
C ALA A 171 14.94 2.31 10.00
N HIS A 172 15.04 0.99 10.02
CA HIS A 172 16.19 0.25 9.49
C HIS A 172 15.99 -0.17 8.03
N PHE A 173 14.83 0.13 7.45
CA PHE A 173 14.58 -0.04 6.04
C PHE A 173 15.13 1.15 5.24
N GLU A 174 15.96 0.86 4.25
CA GLU A 174 16.63 1.85 3.40
C GLU A 174 16.08 1.76 1.96
N PRO A 175 14.92 2.40 1.68
CA PRO A 175 14.39 2.47 0.33
C PRO A 175 15.22 3.44 -0.53
N GLU A 176 15.19 3.22 -1.83
CA GLU A 176 15.75 4.17 -2.81
C GLU A 176 14.76 5.32 -3.07
N ILE A 177 13.46 5.05 -2.92
CA ILE A 177 12.37 6.01 -3.11
C ILE A 177 11.46 5.97 -1.88
N MET A 178 11.37 7.08 -1.16
CA MET A 178 10.54 7.21 0.05
C MET A 178 9.26 8.01 -0.25
N LEU A 179 8.10 7.41 0.04
CA LEU A 179 6.79 8.07 0.00
C LEU A 179 6.34 8.37 1.43
N VAL A 180 5.86 9.59 1.63
CA VAL A 180 5.35 10.06 2.92
C VAL A 180 3.98 10.66 2.68
N ASP A 181 2.97 10.19 3.40
CA ASP A 181 1.59 10.67 3.31
C ASP A 181 1.06 10.96 4.71
N GLU A 182 0.83 12.24 5.03
CA GLU A 182 0.16 12.72 6.26
C GLU A 182 0.71 12.20 7.62
N VAL A 183 1.85 11.49 7.65
CA VAL A 183 2.44 10.88 8.86
C VAL A 183 3.10 11.91 9.80
N LEU A 184 3.30 13.14 9.33
CA LEU A 184 4.02 14.19 10.07
C LEU A 184 3.09 15.14 10.85
N SER A 185 1.77 14.95 10.82
CA SER A 185 0.80 15.81 11.50
C SER A 185 0.19 15.21 12.77
N VAL A 186 0.86 14.25 13.40
CA VAL A 186 0.49 13.72 14.73
C VAL A 186 1.16 14.52 15.84
#